data_AF-A0A1M5R8N3-F1
#
_entry.id   AF-A0A1M5R8N3-F1
#
_cell.length_a   1.000
_cell.length_b   1.000
_cell.length_c   1.000
_cell.angle_alpha   90.00
_cell.angle_beta   90.00
_cell.angle_gamma   90.00
#
_symmetry.space_group_name_H-M   'P 1'
#
loop_
_entity.id
_entity.type
_entity.pdbx_description
1 polymer ?
#
loop_
_entity_poly.entity_id
_entity_poly.type
_entity_poly.pdbx_seq_one_letter_code
_entity_poly.pdbx_strand_id
1 'polypeptide(L)' 'MNYKIVVSPIASKNIEDAVAYYIEKTTKKVALDFLKEYRKTYKGLQSNPFYQFHDNNYRFLSFDKFPYIVFLL' A
#
# COMPACT_ATOMS: atom_id res chain seq x y z
N MET A 1 -15.96 3.68 -10.77
CA MET A 1 -15.92 2.20 -10.82
C MET A 1 -15.46 1.69 -9.46
N ASN A 2 -15.82 0.46 -9.09
CA ASN A 2 -15.44 -0.13 -7.80
C ASN A 2 -14.76 -1.48 -8.07
N TYR A 3 -13.46 -1.43 -8.38
CA TYR A 3 -12.68 -2.62 -8.68
C TYR A 3 -12.44 -3.43 -7.40
N LYS A 4 -12.56 -4.76 -7.53
CA LYS A 4 -12.20 -5.67 -6.45
C LYS A 4 -10.68 -5.80 -6.41
N ILE A 5 -10.08 -5.38 -5.29
CA ILE A 5 -8.65 -5.58 -5.03
C ILE A 5 -8.46 -6.88 -4.26
N VAL A 6 -7.61 -7.76 -4.78
CA VAL A 6 -7.13 -8.95 -4.08
C VAL A 6 -5.73 -8.66 -3.56
N VAL A 7 -5.53 -8.75 -2.26
CA VAL A 7 -4.23 -8.55 -1.61
C VAL A 7 -3.55 -9.91 -1.51
N SER A 8 -2.31 -10.03 -1.99
CA SER A 8 -1.55 -11.27 -1.88
C SER A 8 -1.17 -11.56 -0.42
N PRO A 9 -0.97 -12.83 -0.02
CA PRO A 9 -0.55 -13.17 1.33
C PRO A 9 0.76 -12.46 1.74
N ILE A 10 1.69 -12.31 0.80
CA ILE A 10 2.96 -11.60 0.99
C ILE A 10 2.71 -10.12 1.26
N ALA A 11 1.82 -9.47 0.49
CA ALA A 11 1.45 -8.08 0.70
C ALA A 11 0.77 -7.86 2.06
N SER A 12 -0.12 -8.76 2.49
CA SER A 12 -0.71 -8.71 3.84
C SER A 12 0.35 -8.77 4.92
N LYS A 13 1.32 -9.69 4.80
CA LYS A 13 2.43 -9.81 5.76
C LYS A 13 3.31 -8.55 5.80
N ASN A 14 3.64 -7.98 4.65
CA ASN A 14 4.39 -6.73 4.57
C ASN A 14 3.68 -5.56 5.27
N ILE A 15 2.35 -5.48 5.18
CA ILE A 15 1.55 -4.45 5.87
C ILE A 15 1.60 -4.66 7.39
N GLU A 16 1.45 -5.91 7.85
CA GLU A 16 1.57 -6.25 9.28
C GLU A 16 2.95 -5.88 9.84
N ASP A 17 4.01 -6.25 9.13
CA ASP A 17 5.39 -5.99 9.55
C ASP A 17 5.71 -4.49 9.57
N ALA A 18 5.20 -3.72 8.59
CA ALA A 18 5.34 -2.26 8.60
C ALA A 18 4.61 -1.60 9.78
N VAL A 19 3.40 -2.06 10.10
CA VAL A 19 2.64 -1.56 11.27
C VAL A 19 3.39 -1.88 12.56
N ALA A 20 3.86 -3.13 12.72
CA ALA A 20 4.63 -3.56 13.89
C ALA A 20 5.89 -2.71 14.04
N TYR A 21 6.66 -2.50 12.96
CA TYR A 21 7.84 -1.65 12.95
C TYR A 21 7.55 -0.24 13.47
N TYR A 22 6.50 0.43 12.96
CA TYR A 22 6.18 1.79 13.40
C TYR A 22 5.68 1.83 14.84
N ILE A 23 4.96 0.82 15.32
CA ILE A 23 4.56 0.70 16.74
C ILE A 23 5.79 0.59 17.63
N GLU A 24 6.76 -0.25 17.27
CA GLU A 24 7.94 -0.54 18.09
C GLU A 24 9.01 0.56 18.04
N LYS A 25 9.27 1.11 16.86
CA LYS A 25 10.42 2.01 16.62
C LYS A 25 10.07 3.48 16.65
N THR A 26 8.78 3.82 16.61
CA THR A 26 8.34 5.22 16.56
C THR A 26 7.22 5.48 17.58
N THR A 27 5.99 5.74 17.13
CA THR A 27 4.82 5.92 18.00
C THR A 27 3.61 5.24 17.36
N LYS A 28 2.62 4.89 18.19
CA LYS A 28 1.32 4.39 17.71
C LYS A 28 0.65 5.34 16.71
N LYS A 29 0.89 6.65 16.83
CA LYS A 29 0.38 7.66 15.89
C LYS A 29 0.92 7.46 14.48
N VAL A 30 2.22 7.23 14.33
CA VAL A 30 2.86 7.00 13.02
C VAL A 30 2.35 5.71 12.38
N ALA A 31 2.15 4.65 13.18
CA ALA A 31 1.55 3.40 12.68
C ALA A 31 0.10 3.61 12.19
N LEU A 32 -0.69 4.43 12.89
CA LEU A 32 -2.04 4.81 12.44
C LEU A 32 -2.00 5.66 11.16
N ASP A 33 -1.05 6.59 11.04
CA ASP A 33 -0.85 7.40 9.84
C ASP A 33 -0.45 6.52 8.64
N PHE A 34 0.38 5.50 8.85
CA PHE A 34 0.72 4.50 7.82
C PHE A 34 -0.53 3.75 7.34
N LEU A 35 -1.36 3.25 8.26
CA LEU A 35 -2.61 2.58 7.92
C LEU A 35 -3.59 3.50 7.18
N LYS A 36 -3.59 4.79 7.50
CA LYS A 36 -4.39 5.79 6.80
C LYS A 36 -3.92 5.97 5.36
N GLU A 37 -2.61 6.04 5.15
CA GLU A 37 -2.01 6.10 3.82
C GLU A 37 -2.32 4.85 3.00
N TYR A 38 -2.12 3.66 3.57
CA TYR A 38 -2.50 2.39 2.93
C TYR A 38 -3.97 2.38 2.51
N ARG A 39 -4.90 2.79 3.40
CA ARG A 39 -6.33 2.86 3.08
C ARG A 39 -6.64 3.86 1.97
N LYS A 40 -5.95 5.00 1.94
CA LYS A 40 -6.07 6.00 0.86
C LYS A 40 -5.66 5.38 -0.47
N THR A 41 -4.50 4.74 -0.51
CA THR A 41 -3.97 4.04 -1.69
C THR A 41 -4.91 2.93 -2.15
N TYR A 42 -5.42 2.10 -1.24
CA TYR A 42 -6.39 1.05 -1.54
C TYR A 42 -7.65 1.61 -2.20
N LYS A 43 -8.24 2.69 -1.66
CA LYS A 43 -9.42 3.34 -2.26
C LYS A 43 -9.11 3.97 -3.63
N GLY A 44 -7.92 4.53 -3.79
CA GLY A 44 -7.44 5.04 -5.08
C GLY A 44 -7.40 3.93 -6.13
N LEU A 45 -6.85 2.76 -5.77
CA LEU A 45 -6.81 1.57 -6.62
C LEU A 45 -8.21 1.01 -6.94
N GLN A 46 -9.13 1.03 -5.99
CA GLN A 46 -10.52 0.60 -6.22
C GLN A 46 -11.23 1.52 -7.22
N SER A 47 -10.82 2.78 -7.29
CA SER A 47 -11.40 3.77 -8.19
C SER A 47 -10.77 3.72 -9.58
N ASN A 48 -9.43 3.58 -9.64
CA ASN A 48 -8.65 3.52 -10.87
C ASN A 48 -7.38 2.66 -10.69
N PRO A 49 -7.33 1.44 -11.25
CA PRO A 49 -6.13 0.59 -11.24
C PRO A 49 -5.20 0.86 -12.44
N PHE A 50 -5.55 1.78 -13.34
CA PHE A 50 -4.86 1.94 -14.63
C PHE A 50 -3.58 2.78 -14.57
N TYR A 51 -2.68 2.48 -13.63
CA TYR A 51 -1.36 3.10 -13.54
C TYR A 51 -0.45 2.69 -14.72
N GLN A 52 0.57 3.51 -15.01
CA GLN A 52 1.54 3.23 -16.06
C GLN A 52 2.29 1.92 -15.74
N PHE A 53 2.50 1.12 -16.79
CA PHE A 53 3.35 -0.06 -16.68
C PHE A 53 4.80 0.35 -16.55
N HIS A 54 5.52 -0.36 -15.69
CA HIS A 54 6.96 -0.30 -15.57
C HIS A 54 7.51 -1.69 -15.90
N ASP A 55 8.49 -1.76 -16.81
CA ASP A 55 9.10 -2.98 -17.36
C ASP A 55 8.12 -4.14 -17.60
N ASN A 56 7.36 -4.07 -18.71
CA ASN A 56 6.49 -5.09 -19.33
C ASN A 56 5.54 -5.96 -18.47
N ASN A 57 5.64 -5.99 -17.15
CA ASN A 57 5.07 -7.05 -16.31
C ASN A 57 4.42 -6.55 -15.01
N TYR A 58 4.65 -5.29 -14.62
CA TYR A 58 4.05 -4.76 -13.39
C TYR A 58 3.74 -3.28 -13.50
N ARG A 59 2.88 -2.81 -12.59
CA ARG A 59 2.65 -1.39 -12.33
C ARG A 59 3.05 -1.13 -10.90
N PHE A 60 3.39 0.11 -10.57
CA PHE A 60 3.63 0.47 -9.19
C PHE A 60 3.02 1.80 -8.82
N LEU A 61 2.81 1.99 -7.52
CA LEU A 61 2.38 3.23 -6.93
C LEU A 61 3.14 3.47 -5.63
N SER A 62 3.84 4.60 -5.53
CA SER A 62 4.49 5.03 -4.28
C SER A 62 3.45 5.58 -3.30
N PHE A 63 3.68 5.37 -2.00
CA PHE A 63 2.97 6.12 -0.96
C PHE A 63 3.47 7.57 -0.93
N ASP A 64 2.60 8.52 -0.57
CA ASP A 64 2.97 9.94 -0.59
C ASP A 64 3.89 10.30 0.58
N LYS A 65 3.64 9.69 1.75
CA LYS A 65 4.28 10.06 3.03
C LYS A 65 5.26 9.04 3.59
N PHE A 66 5.18 7.81 3.11
CA PHE A 66 5.96 6.70 3.64
C PHE A 66 6.80 6.10 2.51
N PRO A 67 8.00 5.58 2.82
CA PRO A 67 8.93 5.05 1.82
C PRO A 67 8.53 3.63 1.37
N TYR A 68 7.28 3.46 0.93
CA TYR A 68 6.75 2.19 0.44
C TYR A 68 6.22 2.33 -0.98
N ILE A 69 6.29 1.23 -1.71
CA ILE A 69 5.79 1.10 -3.07
C ILE A 69 4.82 -0.08 -3.08
N VAL A 70 3.66 0.12 -3.70
CA VAL A 70 2.69 -0.94 -3.99
C VAL A 70 2.94 -1.45 -5.39
N PHE A 71 3.27 -2.74 -5.50
CA PHE A 71 3.36 -3.43 -6.78
C PHE A 71 2.00 -4.02 -7.16
N LEU A 72 1.64 -3.88 -8.43
CA LEU A 72 0.36 -4.27 -9.01
C LEU A 72 0.61 -5.10 -10.26
N LEU A 73 -0.20 -6.14 -10.45
CA LEU A 73 -0.21 -7.02 -11.63
C LEU A 73 -1.49 -6.74 -12.43
#